data_AF-A0A2I4ALV1-F1
#
_entry.id   AF-A0A2I4ALV1-F1
#
_cell.length_a   1.000
_cell.length_b   1.000
_cell.length_c   1.000
_cell.angle_alpha   90.00
_cell.angle_beta   90.00
_cell.angle_gamma   90.00
#
_symmetry.space_group_name_H-M   'P 1'
#
loop_
_entity.id
_entity.type
_entity.pdbx_description
1 polymer ?
#
loop_
_entity_poly.entity_id
_entity_poly.type
_entity_poly.pdbx_seq_one_letter_code
_entity_poly.pdbx_strand_id
1 'polypeptide(L)'
;MPLIPAKGTGFQRYVYVLFKQDNYIDFQEEVRESPCHSLQERTFKTVDFYRKHQEVMTPAGLAFFQSQWDPSVTDTFHNTFHMKEPVFQYIRPPVYHPPQVKYPHKQPLRYLDRYRDGKPHTYGIY
;
A
#
# COMPACT_ATOMS: atom_id res chain seq x y z
N MET A 1 -1.56 -1.03 -19.54
CA MET A 1 -1.19 -2.06 -18.54
C MET A 1 -2.25 -2.11 -17.44
N PRO A 2 -2.61 -3.29 -16.92
CA PRO A 2 -3.58 -3.46 -15.82
C PRO A 2 -3.14 -2.80 -14.50
N LEU A 3 -4.10 -2.59 -13.61
CA LEU A 3 -3.89 -2.06 -12.26
C LEU A 3 -3.30 -3.16 -11.37
N ILE A 4 -2.40 -2.80 -10.45
CA ILE A 4 -1.73 -3.77 -9.55
C ILE A 4 -1.90 -3.43 -8.07
N PRO A 5 -3.15 -3.41 -7.55
CA PRO A 5 -3.35 -3.28 -6.11
C PRO A 5 -2.84 -4.52 -5.37
N ALA A 6 -1.75 -4.36 -4.61
CA ALA A 6 -1.13 -5.47 -3.89
C ALA A 6 -2.06 -6.03 -2.79
N LYS A 7 -2.01 -7.35 -2.61
CA LYS A 7 -2.88 -8.06 -1.67
C LYS A 7 -2.68 -7.56 -0.24
N GLY A 8 -3.78 -7.24 0.43
CA GLY A 8 -3.77 -6.77 1.82
C GLY A 8 -3.38 -5.29 2.01
N THR A 9 -3.21 -4.52 0.94
CA THR A 9 -3.02 -3.06 1.01
C THR A 9 -4.34 -2.27 1.14
N GLY A 10 -5.48 -2.93 1.00
CA GLY A 10 -6.81 -2.32 1.03
C GLY A 10 -7.20 -1.73 -0.33
N PHE A 11 -8.02 -0.67 -0.30
CA PHE A 11 -8.50 0.01 -1.50
C PHE A 11 -7.48 1.06 -1.99
N GLN A 12 -7.10 0.94 -3.26
CA GLN A 12 -6.28 1.94 -3.95
C GLN A 12 -7.16 2.84 -4.81
N ARG A 13 -6.79 4.12 -4.91
CA ARG A 13 -7.49 5.12 -5.73
C ARG A 13 -6.70 5.37 -7.00
N TYR A 14 -7.35 5.22 -8.15
CA TYR A 14 -6.80 5.54 -9.45
C TYR A 14 -7.49 6.78 -9.99
N VAL A 15 -6.69 7.75 -10.42
CA VAL A 15 -7.15 9.09 -10.77
C VAL A 15 -6.77 9.38 -12.21
N TYR A 16 -7.76 9.66 -13.03
CA TYR A 16 -7.62 10.23 -14.37
C TYR A 16 -7.63 11.75 -14.25
N VAL A 17 -6.57 12.38 -14.74
CA VAL A 17 -6.46 13.84 -14.83
C VAL A 17 -6.44 14.21 -16.30
N LEU A 18 -7.37 15.09 -16.70
CA LEU A 18 -7.40 15.66 -18.03
C LEU A 18 -6.74 17.03 -17.99
N PHE A 19 -5.68 17.20 -18.77
CA PHE A 19 -5.02 18.48 -18.97
C PHE A 19 -5.41 19.07 -20.33
N LYS A 20 -5.83 20.33 -20.34
CA LYS A 20 -5.97 21.14 -21.55
C LYS A 20 -4.61 21.75 -21.88
N GLN A 21 -4.15 21.53 -23.10
CA GLN A 21 -2.92 22.13 -23.63
C GLN A 21 -3.29 23.40 -24.40
N ASP A 22 -2.64 24.51 -24.08
CA ASP A 22 -2.83 25.76 -24.80
C ASP A 22 -1.85 25.90 -25.98
N ASN A 23 -0.74 25.16 -25.94
CA ASN A 23 0.28 25.07 -27.00
C ASN A 23 0.80 23.64 -27.16
N TYR A 24 1.56 23.39 -28.23
CA TYR A 24 2.30 22.13 -28.39
C TYR A 24 3.34 21.96 -27.29
N ILE A 25 3.40 20.77 -26.69
CA ILE A 25 4.37 20.40 -25.65
C ILE A 25 5.12 19.18 -26.15
N ASP A 26 6.45 19.25 -26.12
CA ASP A 26 7.29 18.09 -26.37
C ASP A 26 7.42 17.25 -25.09
N PHE A 27 7.08 15.95 -25.19
CA PHE A 27 7.14 15.00 -24.09
C PHE A 27 8.30 14.01 -24.20
N GLN A 28 9.28 14.21 -25.09
CA GLN A 28 10.38 13.27 -25.29
C GLN A 28 11.09 12.83 -24.00
N GLU A 29 11.28 13.72 -23.03
CA GLU A 29 11.89 13.40 -21.72
C GLU A 29 11.02 12.50 -20.84
N GLU A 30 9.71 12.52 -21.05
CA GLU A 30 8.71 11.77 -20.26
C GLU A 30 8.31 10.46 -20.96
N VAL A 31 8.76 10.24 -22.20
CA VAL A 31 8.52 9.00 -22.94
C VAL A 31 9.20 7.83 -22.23
N ARG A 32 8.44 6.74 -22.09
CA ARG A 32 8.92 5.45 -21.59
C ARG A 32 8.92 4.43 -22.71
N GLU A 33 9.81 3.44 -22.62
CA GLU A 33 9.85 2.36 -23.59
C GLU A 33 8.52 1.58 -23.60
N SER A 34 8.13 1.07 -24.77
CA SER A 34 6.89 0.30 -24.91
C SER A 34 7.22 -1.11 -25.42
N PRO A 35 6.93 -2.17 -24.65
CA PRO A 35 6.22 -2.19 -23.36
C PRO A 35 7.13 -1.92 -22.14
N CYS A 36 6.78 -0.94 -21.30
CA CYS A 36 7.51 -0.68 -20.05
C CYS A 36 7.09 -1.68 -18.97
N HIS A 37 7.93 -2.68 -18.68
CA HIS A 37 7.71 -3.62 -17.57
C HIS A 37 8.41 -3.20 -16.26
N SER A 38 9.23 -2.15 -16.29
CA SER A 38 9.95 -1.67 -15.10
C SER A 38 9.04 -0.86 -14.18
N LEU A 39 8.87 -1.31 -12.93
CA LEU A 39 8.14 -0.55 -11.90
C LEU A 39 8.84 0.77 -11.54
N GLN A 40 10.17 0.83 -11.66
CA GLN A 40 10.94 2.04 -11.38
C GLN A 40 10.68 3.11 -12.42
N GLU A 41 10.70 2.75 -13.72
CA GLU A 41 10.40 3.68 -14.82
C GLU A 41 8.96 4.19 -14.78
N ARG A 42 8.05 3.43 -14.18
CA ARG A 42 6.65 3.83 -13.96
C ARG A 42 6.44 4.75 -12.77
N THR A 43 7.46 4.96 -11.94
CA THR A 43 7.36 5.86 -10.80
C THR A 43 7.19 7.28 -11.32
N PHE A 44 6.01 7.84 -11.11
CA PHE A 44 5.61 9.13 -11.66
C PHE A 44 5.08 10.05 -10.56
N LYS A 45 5.48 11.32 -10.60
CA LYS A 45 5.03 12.36 -9.69
C LYS A 45 4.32 13.45 -10.48
N THR A 46 2.98 13.41 -10.46
CA THR A 46 2.13 14.36 -11.21
C THR A 46 2.43 15.82 -10.87
N VAL A 47 2.82 16.12 -9.63
CA VAL A 47 3.16 17.48 -9.20
C VAL A 47 4.42 18.00 -9.91
N ASP A 48 5.45 17.17 -10.04
CA ASP A 48 6.69 17.57 -10.71
C ASP A 48 6.49 17.68 -12.22
N PHE A 49 5.71 16.77 -12.80
CA PHE A 49 5.27 16.84 -14.20
C PHE A 49 4.48 18.13 -14.49
N TYR A 50 3.49 18.46 -13.65
CA TYR A 50 2.70 19.67 -13.84
C TYR A 50 3.55 20.94 -13.70
N ARG A 51 4.46 20.99 -12.73
CA ARG A 51 5.35 22.14 -12.51
C ARG A 51 6.20 22.47 -13.75
N LYS A 52 6.64 21.45 -14.51
CA LYS A 52 7.41 21.65 -15.75
C LYS A 52 6.60 22.30 -16.88
N HIS A 53 5.29 22.06 -16.92
CA HIS A 53 4.44 22.44 -18.05
C HIS A 53 3.31 23.42 -17.68
N GLN A 54 3.30 23.95 -16.46
CA GLN A 54 2.21 24.77 -15.90
C GLN A 54 1.88 26.03 -16.72
N GLU A 55 2.84 26.57 -17.49
CA GLU A 55 2.64 27.76 -18.32
C GLU A 55 1.81 27.49 -19.59
N VAL A 56 1.82 26.25 -20.06
CA VAL A 56 1.22 25.84 -21.35
C VAL A 56 0.17 24.73 -21.18
N MET A 57 -0.09 24.32 -19.94
CA MET A 57 -0.98 23.20 -19.61
C MET A 57 -1.81 23.52 -18.37
N THR A 58 -3.12 23.37 -18.48
CA THR A 58 -4.08 23.66 -17.40
C THR A 58 -4.93 22.42 -17.09
N PRO A 59 -5.08 21.99 -15.83
CA PRO A 59 -5.97 20.87 -15.49
C PRO A 59 -7.44 21.26 -15.76
N ALA A 60 -8.13 20.46 -16.58
CA ALA A 60 -9.49 20.73 -17.04
C ALA A 60 -10.53 19.73 -16.50
N GLY A 61 -10.12 18.51 -16.15
CA GLY A 61 -11.03 17.48 -15.69
C GLY A 61 -10.38 16.47 -14.75
N LEU A 62 -11.21 15.85 -13.93
CA LEU A 62 -10.82 14.85 -12.96
C LEU A 62 -11.88 13.76 -12.88
N ALA A 63 -11.47 12.50 -12.96
CA ALA A 63 -12.30 11.35 -12.65
C ALA A 63 -11.47 10.34 -11.87
N PHE A 64 -12.07 9.61 -10.94
CA PHE A 64 -11.36 8.58 -10.20
C PHE A 64 -12.25 7.40 -9.87
N PHE A 65 -11.62 6.26 -9.61
CA PHE A 65 -12.29 5.07 -9.10
C PHE A 65 -11.44 4.38 -8.05
N GLN A 66 -12.05 3.46 -7.31
CA GLN A 66 -11.37 2.63 -6.34
C GLN A 66 -11.23 1.22 -6.89
N SER A 67 -10.09 0.60 -6.64
CA SER A 67 -9.86 -0.80 -6.94
C SER A 67 -9.12 -1.46 -5.78
N GLN A 68 -9.38 -2.75 -5.61
CA GLN A 68 -8.78 -3.60 -4.62
C GLN A 68 -8.16 -4.80 -5.31
N TRP A 69 -7.36 -5.56 -4.58
CA TRP A 69 -6.81 -6.81 -5.08
C TRP A 69 -7.92 -7.77 -5.54
N ASP A 70 -7.69 -8.39 -6.70
CA ASP A 70 -8.44 -9.51 -7.24
C ASP A 70 -7.47 -10.55 -7.85
N PRO A 71 -7.93 -11.77 -8.18
CA PRO A 71 -7.04 -12.82 -8.71
C PRO A 71 -6.28 -12.42 -9.98
N SER A 72 -6.78 -11.49 -10.81
CA SER A 72 -6.09 -11.05 -12.03
C SER A 72 -4.76 -10.31 -11.76
N VAL A 73 -4.59 -9.77 -10.55
CA VAL A 73 -3.36 -9.11 -10.12
C VAL A 73 -2.21 -10.10 -10.00
N THR A 74 -2.47 -11.31 -9.51
CA THR A 74 -1.46 -12.38 -9.40
C THR A 74 -0.91 -12.76 -10.77
N ASP A 75 -1.78 -12.92 -11.77
CA ASP A 75 -1.36 -13.20 -13.15
C ASP A 75 -0.51 -12.07 -13.72
N THR A 76 -0.84 -10.81 -13.39
CA THR A 76 -0.07 -9.66 -13.82
C THR A 76 1.35 -9.68 -13.23
N PHE A 77 1.51 -9.94 -11.93
CA PHE A 77 2.83 -10.02 -11.29
C PHE A 77 3.71 -11.15 -11.88
N HIS A 78 3.13 -12.34 -12.08
CA HIS A 78 3.89 -13.50 -12.54
C HIS A 78 4.19 -13.46 -14.05
N ASN A 79 3.20 -13.10 -14.88
CA ASN A 79 3.32 -13.20 -16.33
C ASN A 79 3.81 -11.91 -16.98
N THR A 80 3.47 -10.74 -16.42
CA THR A 80 3.86 -9.44 -17.02
C THR A 80 5.13 -8.89 -16.39
N PHE A 81 5.31 -9.05 -15.09
CA PHE A 81 6.47 -8.51 -14.37
C PHE A 81 7.53 -9.55 -14.01
N HIS A 82 7.22 -10.84 -14.16
CA HIS A 82 8.11 -11.95 -13.80
C HIS A 82 8.66 -11.83 -12.37
N MET A 83 7.84 -11.34 -11.44
CA MET A 83 8.23 -11.12 -10.06
C MET A 83 7.23 -11.77 -9.09
N LYS A 84 7.67 -12.03 -7.85
CA LYS A 84 6.79 -12.54 -6.80
C LYS A 84 5.80 -11.47 -6.36
N GLU A 85 4.55 -11.88 -6.15
CA GLU A 85 3.52 -11.00 -5.60
C GLU A 85 3.81 -10.65 -4.12
N PRO A 86 3.85 -9.36 -3.76
CA PRO A 86 3.95 -8.96 -2.37
C PRO A 86 2.58 -9.05 -1.67
N VAL A 87 2.56 -9.66 -0.48
CA VAL A 87 1.35 -9.80 0.35
C VAL A 87 1.54 -9.05 1.67
N PHE A 88 0.60 -8.18 1.98
CA PHE A 88 0.62 -7.34 3.18
C PHE A 88 -0.44 -7.80 4.19
N GLN A 89 -0.16 -7.59 5.47
CA GLN A 89 -1.11 -7.81 6.54
C GLN A 89 -1.12 -6.58 7.45
N TYR A 90 -2.32 -6.14 7.83
CA TYR A 90 -2.46 -5.10 8.83
C TYR A 90 -2.12 -5.66 10.22
N ILE A 91 -0.99 -5.25 10.77
CA ILE A 91 -0.56 -5.59 12.13
C ILE A 91 -1.09 -4.52 13.08
N ARG A 92 -2.01 -4.89 13.96
CA ARG A 92 -2.48 -4.01 15.03
C ARG A 92 -1.36 -3.82 16.05
N PRO A 93 -1.22 -2.61 16.63
CA PRO A 93 -0.31 -2.42 17.75
C PRO A 93 -0.70 -3.38 18.88
N PRO A 94 0.28 -3.85 19.67
CA PRO A 94 0.00 -4.72 20.80
C PRO A 94 -0.95 -4.02 21.77
N VAL A 95 -1.85 -4.79 22.37
CA VAL A 95 -2.78 -4.26 23.36
C VAL A 95 -1.97 -3.74 24.54
N TYR A 96 -2.22 -2.48 24.93
CA TYR A 96 -1.58 -1.94 26.12
C TYR A 96 -2.04 -2.70 27.37
N HIS A 97 -1.06 -3.15 28.15
CA HIS A 97 -1.29 -3.70 29.47
C HIS A 97 -0.47 -2.87 30.48
N PRO A 98 -1.08 -2.41 31.59
CA PRO A 98 -0.33 -1.72 32.62
C PRO A 98 0.72 -2.66 33.22
N PRO A 99 1.83 -2.14 33.79
CA PRO A 99 2.84 -2.97 34.43
C PRO A 99 2.23 -3.92 35.46
N GLN A 100 2.67 -5.18 35.44
CA GLN A 100 2.14 -6.20 36.35
C GLN A 100 2.51 -5.86 37.80
N VAL A 101 1.51 -5.75 38.67
CA VAL A 101 1.71 -5.61 40.12
C VAL A 101 1.69 -6.97 40.81
N LYS A 102 2.46 -7.11 41.91
CA LYS A 102 2.56 -8.35 42.70
C LYS A 102 1.23 -8.75 43.37
N TYR A 103 0.49 -7.75 43.87
CA TYR A 103 -0.79 -7.95 44.55
C TYR A 103 -1.90 -7.18 43.81
N PRO A 104 -2.50 -7.77 42.76
CA PRO A 104 -3.52 -7.10 41.94
C PRO A 104 -4.88 -7.08 42.67
N HIS A 105 -4.99 -6.21 43.68
CA HIS A 105 -6.19 -6.11 44.51
C HIS A 105 -7.44 -5.77 43.66
N LYS A 106 -8.55 -6.48 43.92
CA LYS A 106 -9.83 -6.38 43.19
C LYS A 106 -9.76 -6.74 41.69
N GLN A 107 -8.66 -7.32 41.19
CA GLN A 107 -8.61 -7.82 39.82
C GLN A 107 -9.17 -9.25 39.73
N PRO A 108 -9.80 -9.61 38.60
CA PRO A 108 -10.25 -10.98 38.36
C PRO A 108 -9.06 -11.93 38.14
N LEU A 109 -9.28 -13.24 38.32
CA LEU A 109 -8.24 -14.27 38.10
C LEU A 109 -7.61 -14.20 36.69
N ARG A 110 -8.40 -13.85 35.67
CA ARG A 110 -7.96 -13.64 34.27
C ARG A 110 -6.94 -12.52 34.09
N TYR A 111 -6.67 -11.72 35.13
CA TYR A 111 -5.58 -10.75 35.14
C TYR A 111 -4.22 -11.43 34.85
N LEU A 112 -3.99 -12.61 35.41
CA LEU A 112 -2.73 -13.34 35.23
C LEU A 112 -2.54 -13.81 33.78
N ASP A 113 -3.62 -14.01 33.02
CA ASP A 113 -3.55 -14.45 31.62
C ASP A 113 -3.01 -13.35 30.68
N ARG A 114 -3.19 -12.07 31.03
CA ARG A 114 -2.54 -10.95 30.31
C ARG A 114 -1.00 -11.06 30.37
N TYR A 115 -0.54 -11.66 31.46
CA TYR A 115 0.83 -11.98 31.89
C TYR A 115 1.55 -13.15 31.22
N ARG A 116 0.77 -14.08 30.63
CA ARG A 116 1.15 -15.50 30.55
C ARG A 116 1.86 -15.90 29.25
N ASP A 117 1.98 -15.00 28.28
CA ASP A 117 2.50 -15.27 26.93
C ASP A 117 1.83 -16.49 26.24
N GLY A 118 0.60 -16.84 26.65
CA GLY A 118 -0.15 -17.97 26.08
C GLY A 118 0.45 -19.37 26.33
N LYS A 119 1.39 -19.54 27.27
CA LYS A 119 2.01 -20.85 27.52
C LYS A 119 0.99 -21.86 28.11
N PRO A 120 0.82 -23.05 27.49
CA PRO A 120 -0.19 -24.03 27.91
C PRO A 120 0.12 -24.61 29.30
N HIS A 121 1.31 -25.22 29.46
CA HIS A 121 1.82 -25.71 30.74
C HIS A 121 3.33 -25.45 30.81
N THR A 122 3.80 -25.06 32.00
CA THR A 122 5.21 -24.85 32.27
C THR A 122 5.61 -25.65 33.50
N TYR A 123 6.54 -26.58 33.34
CA TYR A 123 7.02 -27.47 34.41
C TYR A 123 8.37 -27.01 35.00
N GLY A 124 9.01 -26.02 34.37
CA GLY A 124 10.23 -25.41 34.89
C GLY A 124 11.40 -26.40 34.83
N ILE A 125 11.89 -26.83 36.00
CA ILE A 125 12.98 -27.80 36.16
C ILE A 125 12.49 -29.25 36.27
N TYR A 126 11.17 -29.45 36.25
CA TYR A 126 10.52 -30.77 36.29
C TYR A 126 10.02 -31.17 34.91
#